data_AF-A0A5N7ZGJ2-F1
#
_entry.id   AF-A0A5N7ZGJ2-F1
#
_cell.length_a   1.000
_cell.length_b   1.000
_cell.length_c   1.000
_cell.angle_alpha   90.00
_cell.angle_beta   90.00
_cell.angle_gamma   90.00
#
_symmetry.space_group_name_H-M   'P 1'
#
loop_
_entity.id
_entity.type
_entity.pdbx_description
1 polymer ?
#
loop_
_entity_poly.entity_id
_entity_poly.type
_entity_poly.pdbx_seq_one_letter_code
_entity_poly.pdbx_strand_id
1 'polypeptide(L)' 'MSIENKGKVILAGAGPGDPDLISVKAIRYLQTADVILTDRLVAPQLIADNARKNAIIIY' A
#
# COMPACT_ATOMS: atom_id res chain seq x y z
N MET A 1 9.27 -22.22 20.67
CA MET A 1 9.30 -20.81 20.24
C MET A 1 8.19 -20.63 19.22
N SER A 2 7.00 -20.22 19.67
CA SER A 2 5.89 -19.90 18.78
C SER A 2 6.20 -18.56 18.12
N ILE A 3 6.26 -18.52 16.79
CA ILE A 3 6.37 -17.27 16.04
C ILE A 3 4.97 -16.66 15.98
N GLU A 4 4.50 -16.14 17.11
CA GLU A 4 3.23 -15.41 17.23
C GLU A 4 3.43 -13.96 16.78
N ASN A 5 3.58 -13.78 15.47
CA ASN A 5 3.23 -12.58 14.70
C ASN A 5 3.65 -12.83 13.25
N LYS A 6 2.83 -13.59 12.50
CA LYS A 6 3.06 -13.74 11.05
C LYS A 6 2.72 -12.40 10.38
N GLY A 7 3.76 -11.69 9.94
CA GLY A 7 3.58 -10.54 9.06
C GLY A 7 2.82 -10.93 7.79
N LYS A 8 2.02 -10.01 7.27
CA LYS A 8 1.23 -10.22 6.06
C LYS A 8 1.78 -9.36 4.93
N VAL A 9 2.12 -9.98 3.80
CA VAL A 9 2.52 -9.28 2.58
C VAL A 9 1.34 -9.29 1.61
N ILE A 10 1.01 -8.11 1.07
CA ILE A 10 -0.01 -7.95 0.04
C ILE A 10 0.68 -7.45 -1.22
N LEU A 11 0.57 -8.20 -2.31
CA LEU A 11 0.90 -7.70 -3.64
C LEU A 11 -0.37 -7.12 -4.26
N ALA A 12 -0.32 -5.84 -4.63
CA ALA A 12 -1.43 -5.13 -5.23
C ALA A 12 -0.94 -4.35 -6.44
N GLY A 13 -1.73 -4.33 -7.51
CA GLY A 13 -1.51 -3.40 -8.62
C GLY A 13 -2.09 -2.03 -8.28
N ALA A 14 -1.33 -0.97 -8.56
CA ALA A 14 -1.77 0.42 -8.38
C ALA A 14 -2.72 0.91 -9.50
N GLY A 15 -2.88 0.13 -10.57
CA GLY A 15 -3.53 0.56 -11.80
C GLY A 15 -2.57 1.27 -12.77
N PRO A 16 -3.06 1.80 -13.89
CA PRO A 16 -2.24 2.42 -14.93
C PRO A 16 -1.83 3.87 -14.64
N GLY A 17 -2.23 4.44 -13.49
CA GLY A 17 -1.88 5.79 -13.05
C GLY A 17 -3.07 6.64 -12.61
N ASP A 18 -4.25 6.36 -13.15
CA ASP A 18 -5.50 6.97 -12.66
C ASP A 18 -5.88 6.37 -11.28
N PRO A 19 -5.96 7.18 -10.21
CA PRO A 19 -6.27 6.70 -8.86
C PRO A 19 -7.62 5.98 -8.76
N ASP A 20 -8.60 6.30 -9.61
CA ASP A 20 -9.92 5.66 -9.57
C ASP A 20 -9.92 4.24 -10.14
N LEU A 21 -8.85 3.85 -10.84
CA LEU A 21 -8.69 2.52 -11.44
C LEU A 21 -8.02 1.50 -10.51
N ILE A 22 -7.60 1.91 -9.31
CA ILE A 22 -7.14 0.94 -8.30
C ILE A 22 -8.34 0.18 -7.70
N SER A 23 -8.11 -1.06 -7.27
CA SER A 23 -9.15 -1.79 -6.54
C SER A 23 -9.42 -1.20 -5.15
N VAL A 24 -10.69 -1.19 -4.74
CA VAL A 24 -11.11 -0.84 -3.37
C VAL A 24 -10.39 -1.67 -2.30
N LYS A 25 -10.07 -2.94 -2.60
CA LYS A 25 -9.35 -3.82 -1.68
C LYS A 25 -7.90 -3.36 -1.47
N ALA A 26 -7.22 -2.89 -2.50
CA ALA A 26 -5.87 -2.35 -2.40
C ALA A 26 -5.84 -1.07 -1.56
N ILE A 27 -6.78 -0.14 -1.78
CA ILE A 27 -6.92 1.07 -0.95
C ILE A 27 -7.11 0.73 0.52
N ARG A 28 -8.00 -0.22 0.84
CA ARG A 28 -8.22 -0.65 2.23
C ARG A 28 -6.94 -1.17 2.89
N TYR A 29 -6.10 -1.89 2.15
CA TYR A 29 -4.82 -2.35 2.69
C TYR A 29 -3.82 -1.21 2.83
N LEU A 30 -3.75 -0.28 1.87
CA LEU A 30 -2.89 0.89 1.90
C LEU A 30 -3.16 1.77 3.15
N GLN A 31 -4.42 1.89 3.54
CA GLN A 31 -4.87 2.62 4.75
C GLN A 31 -4.47 1.96 6.07
N THR A 32 -4.12 0.67 6.04
CA THR A 32 -3.74 -0.10 7.23
C THR A 32 -2.28 -0.55 7.23
N ALA A 33 -1.56 -0.35 6.12
CA ALA A 33 -0.21 -0.84 5.95
C ALA A 33 0.76 -0.09 6.89
N ASP A 34 1.57 -0.85 7.62
CA ASP A 34 2.68 -0.30 8.40
C ASP A 34 3.85 0.09 7.50
N VAL A 35 4.04 -0.64 6.39
CA VAL A 35 5.09 -0.41 5.39
C VAL A 35 4.50 -0.51 4.00
N ILE A 36 4.83 0.45 3.14
CA ILE A 36 4.43 0.50 1.73
C ILE A 36 5.70 0.45 0.89
N LEU A 37 5.90 -0.65 0.17
CA LEU A 37 6.95 -0.78 -0.83
C LEU A 37 6.32 -0.56 -2.22
N THR A 38 6.84 0.40 -2.96
CA THR A 38 6.32 0.80 -4.26
C THR A 38 7.46 1.10 -5.22
N ASP A 39 7.19 1.07 -6.52
CA ASP A 39 8.09 1.60 -7.54
C ASP A 39 7.64 3.00 -8.02
N ARG A 40 8.37 3.54 -9.00
CA ARG A 40 8.15 4.89 -9.56
C ARG A 40 6.96 5.01 -10.52
N LEU A 41 6.30 3.91 -10.89
CA LEU A 41 5.13 3.94 -11.79
C LEU A 41 3.84 4.23 -11.03
N VAL A 42 3.85 4.07 -9.71
CA VAL A 42 2.69 4.36 -8.87
C VAL A 42 2.50 5.86 -8.72
N ALA A 43 1.28 6.34 -9.00
CA ALA A 43 0.93 7.75 -8.84
C ALA A 43 1.17 8.21 -7.38
N PRO A 44 2.01 9.23 -7.13
CA PRO A 44 2.33 9.66 -5.76
C PRO A 44 1.11 10.03 -4.91
N GLN A 45 0.08 10.60 -5.56
CA GLN A 45 -1.18 10.99 -4.94
C GLN A 45 -1.90 9.80 -4.28
N LEU A 46 -1.80 8.61 -4.87
CA LEU A 46 -2.42 7.40 -4.33
C LEU A 46 -1.92 7.08 -2.92
N ILE A 47 -0.61 7.23 -2.70
CA ILE A 47 0.02 7.01 -1.40
C ILE A 47 -0.26 8.19 -0.48
N ALA A 48 -0.11 9.43 -0.97
CA ALA A 48 -0.33 10.63 -0.17
C ALA A 48 -1.75 10.69 0.44
N ASP A 49 -2.77 10.28 -0.32
CA ASP A 49 -4.17 10.41 0.09
C ASP A 49 -4.66 9.22 0.93
N ASN A 50 -4.07 8.04 0.74
CA ASN A 50 -4.62 6.79 1.30
C ASN A 50 -3.69 6.08 2.27
N ALA A 51 -2.41 6.41 2.32
CA ALA A 51 -1.51 5.75 3.27
C ALA A 51 -1.89 6.08 4.71
N ARG A 52 -1.70 5.09 5.58
CA ARG A 52 -1.69 5.34 7.02
C ARG A 52 -0.67 6.44 7.35
N LYS A 53 -1.04 7.42 8.18
CA LYS A 53 -0.18 8.58 8.53
C LYS A 53 1.25 8.25 8.97
N ASN A 54 1.44 7.09 9.61
CA ASN A 54 2.72 6.64 10.14
C ASN A 54 3.31 5.46 9.35
N ALA A 55 2.81 5.21 8.14
CA ALA A 55 3.37 4.18 7.28
C ALA A 55 4.79 4.58 6.85
N ILE A 56 5.70 3.61 6.86
CA ILE A 56 7.02 3.78 6.25
C ILE A 56 6.87 3.55 4.74
N ILE A 57 7.27 4.53 3.93
CA ILE A 57 7.21 4.42 2.47
C ILE A 57 8.63 4.16 1.95
N ILE A 58 8.77 3.10 1.15
CA ILE A 58 10.01 2.68 0.51
C ILE A 58 9.79 2.67 -1.01
N TYR A 59 10.71 3.30 -1.74
CA TYR A 59 10.69 3.48 -3.20
C TYR A 59 11.74 2.62 -3.92
#